data_AF-A0A842XEL3-F1
#
_entry.id   AF-A0A842XEL3-F1
#
_cell.length_a   1.000
_cell.length_b   1.000
_cell.length_c   1.000
_cell.angle_alpha   90.00
_cell.angle_beta   90.00
_cell.angle_gamma   90.00
#
_symmetry.space_group_name_H-M   'P 1'
#
loop_
_entity.id
_entity.type
_entity.pdbx_description
1 polymer ?
#
loop_
_entity_poly.entity_id
_entity_poly.type
_entity_poly.pdbx_seq_one_letter_code
_entity_poly.pdbx_strand_id
1 'polypeptide(L)'
;MVSQESQVLLRLRESGVTKTVGLIADTHIPVRAREIPQKVFEVFDKVDFIIHAGDLVDLSVIDDLEQLAPVLAVYGNMDGPKIRGKL
;
A
#
# COMPACT_ATOMS: atom_id res chain seq x y z
N MET A 1 23.45 -7.41 -14.18
CA MET A 1 22.81 -6.43 -15.09
C MET A 1 21.60 -5.87 -14.32
N VAL A 2 21.55 -4.57 -14.08
CA VAL A 2 20.50 -3.94 -13.24
C VAL A 2 19.22 -3.81 -14.08
N SER A 3 18.05 -4.23 -13.55
CA SER A 3 16.78 -4.20 -14.30
C SER A 3 16.37 -2.77 -14.66
N GLN A 4 15.55 -2.60 -15.70
CA GLN A 4 15.03 -1.29 -16.10
C GLN A 4 14.28 -0.59 -14.96
N GLU A 5 13.51 -1.33 -14.17
CA GLU A 5 12.81 -0.85 -12.96
C GLU A 5 13.80 -0.33 -11.92
N SER A 6 14.90 -1.06 -11.71
CA SER A 6 15.95 -0.68 -10.76
C SER A 6 16.67 0.60 -11.21
N GLN A 7 16.82 0.82 -12.51
CA GLN A 7 17.40 2.08 -13.04
C GLN A 7 16.49 3.29 -12.86
N VAL A 8 15.17 3.11 -12.98
CA VAL A 8 14.20 4.19 -12.72
C VAL A 8 14.22 4.59 -11.25
N LEU A 9 14.20 3.60 -10.34
CA LEU A 9 14.30 3.84 -8.90
C LEU A 9 15.59 4.56 -8.49
N LEU A 10 16.73 4.17 -9.09
CA LEU A 10 18.01 4.84 -8.85
C LEU A 10 18.00 6.30 -9.31
N ARG A 11 17.49 6.58 -10.51
CA ARG A 11 17.40 7.95 -11.04
C ARG A 11 16.47 8.86 -10.24
N LEU A 12 15.34 8.32 -9.74
CA LEU A 12 14.44 9.07 -8.87
C LEU A 12 15.11 9.42 -7.53
N ARG A 13 15.94 8.53 -6.98
CA ARG A 13 16.71 8.81 -5.75
C ARG A 13 17.82 9.85 -5.93
N GLU A 14 18.29 10.07 -7.16
CA GLU A 14 19.35 11.04 -7.48
C GLU A 14 18.84 12.48 -7.69
N SER A 15 17.53 12.70 -7.85
CA SER A 15 16.94 14.02 -8.09
C SER A 15 16.27 14.60 -6.83
N GLY A 16 16.95 15.47 -6.05
CA GLY A 16 16.34 16.18 -4.89
C GLY A 16 15.73 15.28 -3.81
N VAL A 17 14.96 15.84 -2.87
CA VAL A 17 14.19 15.05 -1.88
C VAL A 17 12.97 14.43 -2.60
N THR A 18 13.17 13.29 -3.24
CA THR A 18 12.07 12.49 -3.78
C THR A 18 11.40 11.66 -2.70
N LYS A 19 10.10 11.45 -2.88
CA LYS A 19 9.28 10.58 -2.05
C LYS A 19 8.91 9.33 -2.84
N THR A 20 9.08 8.17 -2.23
CA THR A 20 8.64 6.89 -2.78
C THR A 20 7.29 6.55 -2.16
N VAL A 21 6.29 6.28 -3.00
CA VAL A 21 4.94 5.96 -2.54
C VAL A 21 4.59 4.52 -2.93
N GLY A 22 4.19 3.72 -1.95
CA GLY A 22 3.60 2.41 -2.20
C GLY A 22 2.13 2.56 -2.62
N LEU A 23 1.72 1.90 -3.69
CA LEU A 23 0.33 1.91 -4.16
C LEU A 23 -0.19 0.47 -4.23
N ILE A 24 -1.29 0.20 -3.55
CA ILE A 24 -2.00 -1.08 -3.56
C ILE A 24 -3.50 -0.84 -3.60
N ALA A 25 -4.28 -1.86 -3.97
CA ALA A 25 -5.74 -1.81 -4.03
C ALA A 25 -6.30 -3.23 -3.88
N ASP A 26 -7.62 -3.35 -3.72
CA ASP A 26 -8.34 -4.62 -3.92
C ASP A 26 -7.80 -5.77 -3.06
N THR A 27 -7.32 -5.49 -1.85
CA THR A 27 -6.82 -6.54 -0.94
C THR A 27 -7.94 -7.49 -0.53
N HIS A 28 -9.16 -6.98 -0.36
CA HIS A 28 -10.36 -7.75 -0.05
C HIS A 28 -10.19 -8.71 1.14
N ILE A 29 -9.44 -8.33 2.16
CA ILE A 29 -9.16 -9.16 3.34
C ILE A 29 -10.28 -8.97 4.37
N PRO A 30 -10.85 -10.04 4.97
CA PRO A 30 -10.45 -11.45 4.86
C PRO A 30 -11.25 -12.26 3.82
N VAL A 31 -11.98 -11.61 2.90
CA VAL A 31 -12.97 -12.28 2.03
C VAL A 31 -12.34 -13.01 0.84
N ARG A 32 -11.36 -12.41 0.15
CA ARG A 32 -10.67 -13.04 -1.00
C ARG A 32 -9.24 -13.47 -0.68
N ALA A 33 -8.62 -12.84 0.31
CA ALA A 33 -7.33 -13.22 0.85
C ALA A 33 -7.42 -13.29 2.38
N ARG A 34 -6.57 -14.10 3.01
CA ARG A 34 -6.53 -14.21 4.49
C ARG A 34 -5.72 -13.10 5.14
N GLU A 35 -4.66 -12.66 4.45
CA GLU A 35 -3.69 -11.68 4.91
C GLU A 35 -2.99 -11.06 3.69
N ILE A 36 -2.29 -9.94 3.90
CA ILE A 36 -1.49 -9.31 2.85
C ILE A 36 -0.29 -10.23 2.56
N PRO A 37 0.00 -10.56 1.28
CA PRO A 37 1.15 -11.40 0.97
C PRO A 37 2.47 -10.77 1.47
N GLN A 38 3.33 -11.58 2.10
CA GLN A 38 4.63 -11.13 2.63
C GLN A 38 5.44 -10.31 1.61
N LYS A 39 5.32 -10.63 0.32
CA LYS A 39 6.02 -9.94 -0.75
C LYS A 39 5.69 -8.44 -0.84
N VAL A 40 4.48 -8.05 -0.47
CA VAL A 40 4.07 -6.63 -0.44
C VAL A 40 4.90 -5.88 0.60
N PHE A 41 5.08 -6.45 1.80
CA PHE A 41 5.90 -5.83 2.85
C PHE A 41 7.36 -5.68 2.43
N GLU A 42 7.91 -6.66 1.72
CA GLU A 42 9.27 -6.56 1.17
C GLU A 42 9.40 -5.44 0.12
N VAL A 43 8.42 -5.31 -0.77
CA VAL A 43 8.43 -4.30 -1.83
C VAL A 43 8.18 -2.91 -1.28
N PHE A 44 7.35 -2.80 -0.25
CA PHE A 44 7.02 -1.54 0.42
C PHE A 44 8.02 -1.16 1.50
N ASP A 45 9.08 -1.95 1.71
CA ASP A 45 10.17 -1.58 2.61
C ASP A 45 10.74 -0.21 2.22
N LYS A 46 10.75 0.73 3.19
CA LYS A 46 11.28 2.10 3.06
C LYS A 46 10.53 3.01 2.08
N VAL A 47 9.27 2.72 1.76
CA VAL A 47 8.41 3.75 1.16
C VAL A 47 8.14 4.84 2.19
N ASP A 48 7.99 6.08 1.74
CA ASP A 48 7.69 7.22 2.62
C ASP A 48 6.21 7.27 3.02
N PHE A 49 5.34 6.70 2.17
CA PHE A 49 3.89 6.76 2.30
C PHE A 49 3.23 5.63 1.51
N ILE A 50 2.05 5.19 1.93
CA ILE A 50 1.27 4.15 1.24
C ILE A 50 -0.11 4.69 0.89
N ILE A 51 -0.58 4.38 -0.31
CA ILE A 51 -1.95 4.63 -0.75
C ILE A 51 -2.65 3.28 -1.00
N HIS A 52 -3.78 3.06 -0.34
CA HIS A 52 -4.70 1.96 -0.67
C HIS A 52 -5.90 2.50 -1.45
N ALA A 53 -6.06 2.08 -2.71
CA ALA A 53 -7.09 2.62 -3.60
C ALA A 53 -8.52 2.06 -3.37
N GLY A 54 -8.80 1.59 -2.15
CA GLY A 54 -10.08 1.01 -1.74
C GLY A 54 -10.21 -0.50 -1.90
N ASP A 55 -11.36 -1.02 -1.47
CA ASP A 55 -11.69 -2.46 -1.41
C ASP A 55 -10.78 -3.23 -0.44
N LEU A 56 -10.65 -2.69 0.78
CA LEU A 56 -9.94 -3.30 1.89
C LEU A 56 -10.76 -4.46 2.50
N VAL A 57 -12.07 -4.27 2.59
CA VAL A 57 -13.08 -5.07 3.31
C VAL A 57 -12.99 -5.00 4.84
N ASP A 58 -11.78 -4.97 5.40
CA ASP A 58 -11.54 -4.80 6.84
C ASP A 58 -10.42 -3.77 7.10
N LEU A 59 -10.50 -3.06 8.23
CA LEU A 59 -9.53 -2.02 8.60
C LEU A 59 -8.19 -2.60 9.05
N SER A 60 -8.12 -3.87 9.40
CA SER A 60 -6.86 -4.56 9.72
C SER A 60 -5.82 -4.46 8.59
N VAL A 61 -6.25 -4.30 7.33
CA VAL A 61 -5.34 -4.04 6.20
C VAL A 61 -4.56 -2.74 6.39
N ILE A 62 -5.20 -1.70 6.94
CA ILE A 62 -4.54 -0.43 7.25
C ILE A 62 -3.57 -0.63 8.41
N ASP A 63 -4.03 -1.28 9.49
CA ASP A 63 -3.20 -1.58 10.65
C ASP A 63 -1.92 -2.35 10.25
N ASP A 64 -2.03 -3.29 9.32
CA ASP A 64 -0.91 -4.07 8.79
C ASP A 64 0.06 -3.21 7.96
N LEU A 65 -0.45 -2.37 7.05
CA LEU A 65 0.36 -1.51 6.19
C LEU A 65 1.02 -0.35 6.95
N GLU A 66 0.36 0.17 7.99
CA GLU A 66 0.87 1.25 8.85
C GLU A 66 2.10 0.84 9.66
N GLN A 67 2.39 -0.46 9.76
CA GLN A 67 3.66 -0.95 10.32
C GLN A 67 4.87 -0.53 9.47
N LEU A 68 4.67 -0.21 8.19
CA LEU A 68 5.74 0.17 7.25
C LEU A 68 5.87 1.69 7.09
N ALA A 69 4.74 2.35 6.82
CA ALA A 69 4.67 3.78 6.55
C ALA A 69 3.23 4.29 6.74
N PRO A 70 3.02 5.61 6.92
CA PRO A 70 1.67 6.16 7.02
C PRO A 70 0.81 5.81 5.79
N VAL A 71 -0.46 5.46 6.02
CA VAL A 71 -1.38 5.00 4.99
C VAL A 71 -2.49 6.02 4.75
N LEU A 72 -2.78 6.31 3.48
CA LEU A 72 -4.03 6.91 3.05
C LEU A 72 -4.85 5.85 2.33
N ALA A 73 -6.08 5.63 2.77
CA ALA A 73 -7.01 4.72 2.11
C ALA A 73 -8.27 5.46 1.68
N VAL A 74 -8.85 5.03 0.58
CA VAL A 74 -10.16 5.52 0.12
C VAL A 74 -11.20 4.40 0.22
N TYR A 75 -12.46 4.79 0.29
CA TYR A 75 -13.58 3.85 0.38
C TYR A 75 -13.91 3.25 -0.99
N GLY A 76 -13.81 1.93 -1.12
CA GLY A 76 -14.21 1.15 -2.28
C GLY A 76 -15.63 0.58 -2.18
N ASN A 77 -16.13 -0.01 -3.26
CA ASN A 77 -17.50 -0.53 -3.32
C ASN A 77 -17.69 -1.86 -2.55
N MET A 78 -16.60 -2.58 -2.25
CA MET A 78 -16.61 -3.79 -1.42
C MET A 78 -16.45 -3.48 0.07
N ASP A 79 -16.15 -2.22 0.42
CA ASP A 79 -15.98 -1.79 1.80
C ASP A 79 -17.34 -1.62 2.49
N GLY A 80 -17.47 -2.23 3.67
CA GLY A 80 -18.72 -2.18 4.44
C GLY A 80 -18.97 -0.84 5.14
N PRO A 81 -20.18 -0.64 5.71
CA PRO A 81 -20.52 0.56 6.49
C PRO A 81 -19.57 0.86 7.64
N LYS A 82 -18.91 -0.17 8.20
CA LYS A 82 -17.91 -0.03 9.27
C LYS A 82 -16.67 0.76 8.83
N ILE A 83 -16.38 0.80 7.53
CA ILE A 83 -15.23 1.50 6.95
C ILE A 83 -15.63 2.94 6.54
N ARG A 84 -16.84 3.13 6.03
CA ARG A 84 -17.33 4.41 5.45
C ARG A 84 -17.29 5.63 6.38
N GLY A 85 -17.17 5.44 7.69
CA GLY A 85 -17.04 6.53 8.68
C GLY A 85 -15.67 6.60 9.36
N LYS A 86 -14.69 5.82 8.91
CA LYS A 86 -13.34 5.74 9.49
C LYS A 86 -12.22 6.14 8.52
N LEU A 87 -12.52 6.24 7.23
CA LEU A 87 -11.64 6.75 6.18
C LEU A 87 -11.93 8.22 5.90
#